data_AF-A0A2Z2PHK9-F1
#
_entry.id   AF-A0A2Z2PHK9-F1
#
_cell.length_a   1.000
_cell.length_b   1.000
_cell.length_c   1.000
_cell.angle_alpha   90.00
_cell.angle_beta   90.00
_cell.angle_gamma   90.00
#
_symmetry.space_group_name_H-M   'P 1'
#
loop_
_entity.id
_entity.type
_entity.pdbx_description
1 polymer ?
#
loop_
_entity_poly.entity_id
_entity_poly.type
_entity_poly.pdbx_seq_one_letter_code
_entity_poly.pdbx_strand_id
1 'polypeptide(L)'
;MLFWALAYDKASVAKARKDCQGNAFLPCEQVYKFGSSTREHFPGLEVRKRYLAAAWVAGEKGYDGKLYIASGEPTFRSAADKAIMACQVATGAPECTLIDYTADGILLTFRSDANDGALVETTAARAIKAAQGRCKKAKVRCTLQAQFDARKAGQFVHEFSPGSQPQ
;
A
#
# COMPACT_ATOMS: atom_id res chain seq x y z
N MET A 1 -0.93 0.10 5.30
CA MET A 1 -2.08 -0.28 6.16
C MET A 1 -1.66 -1.39 7.13
N LEU A 2 -1.63 -1.13 8.44
CA LEU A 2 -1.15 -2.10 9.45
C LEU A 2 -2.25 -3.13 9.77
N PHE A 3 -2.15 -4.33 9.20
CA PHE A 3 -2.96 -5.47 9.65
C PHE A 3 -2.24 -6.21 10.77
N TRP A 4 -2.64 -5.95 12.01
CA TRP A 4 -2.23 -6.76 13.16
C TRP A 4 -3.29 -7.81 13.45
N ALA A 5 -3.01 -9.05 13.08
CA ALA A 5 -3.68 -10.21 13.67
C ALA A 5 -2.99 -10.58 14.98
N LEU A 6 -2.91 -9.64 15.92
CA LEU A 6 -2.50 -9.91 17.29
C LEU A 6 -3.28 -8.97 18.22
N ALA A 7 -4.15 -9.58 19.01
CA ALA A 7 -4.23 -9.45 20.47
C ALA A 7 -5.66 -9.25 20.99
N TYR A 8 -5.97 -10.15 21.92
CA TYR A 8 -7.23 -10.35 22.63
C TYR A 8 -7.45 -9.32 23.76
N ASP A 9 -6.49 -8.43 24.01
CA ASP A 9 -6.55 -7.47 25.11
C ASP A 9 -7.01 -6.08 24.64
N LYS A 10 -7.78 -5.40 25.51
CA LYS A 10 -8.37 -4.08 25.24
C LYS A 10 -7.31 -3.03 24.88
N ALA A 11 -6.09 -3.13 25.38
CA ALA A 11 -5.03 -2.16 25.12
C ALA A 11 -4.52 -2.28 23.67
N SER A 12 -4.39 -3.50 23.15
CA SER A 12 -3.99 -3.72 21.76
C SER A 12 -5.06 -3.25 20.76
N VAL A 13 -6.35 -3.49 21.05
CA VAL A 13 -7.46 -2.94 20.23
C VAL A 13 -7.47 -1.41 20.31
N ALA A 14 -7.26 -0.83 21.49
CA ALA A 14 -7.20 0.62 21.67
C ALA A 14 -6.02 1.24 20.91
N LYS A 15 -4.86 0.58 20.92
CA LYS A 15 -3.68 0.99 20.15
C LYS A 15 -3.94 0.93 18.64
N ALA A 16 -4.44 -0.20 18.13
CA ALA A 16 -4.76 -0.34 16.70
C ALA A 16 -5.78 0.71 16.23
N ARG A 17 -6.79 1.01 17.06
CA ARG A 17 -7.76 2.07 16.78
C ARG A 17 -7.11 3.45 16.78
N LYS A 18 -6.24 3.76 17.75
CA LYS A 18 -5.50 5.02 17.82
C LYS A 18 -4.57 5.20 16.60
N ASP A 19 -3.83 4.16 16.24
CA ASP A 19 -2.92 4.15 15.09
C ASP A 19 -3.68 4.36 13.78
N CYS A 20 -4.86 3.74 13.64
CA CYS A 20 -5.73 3.99 12.50
C CYS A 20 -6.22 5.44 12.47
N GLN A 21 -6.73 5.96 13.60
CA GLN A 21 -7.33 7.29 13.69
C GLN A 21 -6.31 8.43 13.55
N GLY A 22 -5.03 8.18 13.82
CA GLY A 22 -4.00 9.22 13.84
C GLY A 22 -3.61 9.78 12.48
N ASN A 23 -3.71 8.98 11.40
CA ASN A 23 -3.15 9.35 10.09
C ASN A 23 -4.09 9.11 8.88
N ALA A 24 -5.29 8.55 9.09
CA ALA A 24 -6.17 8.18 7.98
C ALA A 24 -7.06 9.34 7.51
N PHE A 25 -7.19 9.51 6.19
CA PHE A 25 -8.11 10.49 5.58
C PHE A 25 -9.58 10.06 5.68
N LEU A 26 -9.84 8.75 5.65
CA LEU A 26 -11.16 8.16 5.82
C LEU A 26 -11.38 7.73 7.28
N PRO A 27 -12.63 7.72 7.77
CA PRO A 27 -12.93 7.22 9.11
C PRO A 27 -12.50 5.76 9.26
N CYS A 28 -11.90 5.45 10.39
CA CYS A 28 -11.51 4.09 10.76
C CYS A 28 -12.74 3.24 11.01
N GLU A 29 -12.87 2.17 10.24
CA GLU A 29 -13.96 1.23 10.34
C GLU A 29 -13.44 -0.13 10.83
N GLN A 30 -14.06 -0.67 11.86
CA GLN A 30 -13.79 -2.02 12.32
C GLN A 30 -14.64 -3.00 11.49
N VAL A 31 -14.01 -3.71 10.56
CA VAL A 31 -14.71 -4.58 9.61
C VAL A 31 -15.09 -5.94 10.19
N TYR A 32 -14.30 -6.50 11.12
CA TYR A 32 -14.58 -7.81 11.74
C TYR A 32 -14.04 -7.93 13.17
N LYS A 33 -14.57 -8.89 13.93
CA LYS A 33 -14.07 -9.35 15.24
C LYS A 33 -14.17 -10.87 15.30
N PHE A 34 -13.06 -11.57 15.54
CA PHE A 34 -13.04 -13.03 15.66
C PHE A 34 -12.53 -13.44 17.05
N GLY A 35 -13.11 -14.50 17.62
CA GLY A 35 -12.61 -15.14 18.83
C GLY A 35 -11.45 -16.09 18.50
N SER A 36 -10.35 -16.06 19.27
CA SER A 36 -9.20 -16.96 19.03
C SER A 36 -9.44 -18.41 19.48
N SER A 37 -10.50 -18.66 20.26
CA SER A 37 -10.81 -19.98 20.84
C SER A 37 -11.61 -20.89 19.91
N THR A 38 -12.22 -20.38 18.85
CA THR A 38 -12.92 -21.20 17.85
C THR A 38 -11.96 -21.54 16.72
N ARG A 39 -11.45 -22.78 16.73
CA ARG A 39 -10.59 -23.33 15.65
C ARG A 39 -11.31 -23.47 14.30
N GLU A 40 -12.60 -23.16 14.23
CA GLU A 40 -13.44 -23.21 13.02
C GLU A 40 -13.12 -22.11 11.99
N HIS A 41 -12.25 -21.15 12.33
CA HIS A 41 -11.85 -20.06 11.42
C HIS A 41 -10.36 -20.07 11.08
N PHE A 42 -9.65 -21.20 11.24
CA PHE A 42 -8.27 -21.25 10.75
C PHE A 42 -8.30 -21.15 9.22
N PRO A 43 -7.87 -20.03 8.63
CA PRO A 43 -8.01 -19.84 7.21
C PRO A 43 -7.07 -20.83 6.50
N GLY A 44 -7.60 -21.63 5.57
CA GLY A 44 -6.77 -22.42 4.66
C GLY A 44 -5.85 -21.54 3.80
N LEU A 45 -5.03 -22.17 2.95
CA LEU A 45 -4.03 -21.43 2.16
C LEU A 45 -4.67 -20.37 1.25
N GLU A 46 -5.90 -20.61 0.82
CA GLU A 46 -6.74 -19.76 -0.03
C GLU A 46 -7.25 -18.48 0.62
N VAL A 47 -7.28 -18.40 1.96
CA VAL A 47 -7.71 -17.22 2.73
C VAL A 47 -6.52 -16.50 3.39
N ARG A 48 -5.28 -16.89 3.06
CA ARG A 48 -4.08 -16.17 3.50
C ARG A 48 -3.94 -14.86 2.74
N LYS A 49 -3.73 -13.79 3.51
CA LYS A 49 -3.51 -12.46 2.96
C LYS A 49 -2.36 -12.45 1.97
N ARG A 50 -2.54 -11.70 0.90
CA ARG A 50 -1.50 -11.38 -0.06
C ARG A 50 -1.02 -9.96 0.15
N TYR A 51 0.28 -9.80 0.13
CA TYR A 51 0.93 -8.54 0.43
C TYR A 51 1.42 -7.90 -0.84
N LEU A 52 1.26 -6.58 -0.87
CA LEU A 52 1.86 -5.71 -1.86
C LEU A 52 2.67 -4.65 -1.15
N ALA A 53 3.82 -4.34 -1.70
CA ALA A 53 4.70 -3.29 -1.24
C ALA A 53 5.28 -2.54 -2.44
N ALA A 54 5.54 -1.25 -2.24
CA ALA A 54 6.09 -0.38 -3.27
C ALA A 54 7.28 0.42 -2.73
N ALA A 55 8.31 0.56 -3.57
CA ALA A 55 9.53 1.27 -3.26
C ALA A 55 9.96 2.19 -4.42
N TRP A 56 10.71 3.23 -4.10
CA TRP A 56 11.41 4.07 -5.08
C TRP A 56 12.79 4.47 -4.54
N VAL A 57 13.58 5.16 -5.34
CA VAL A 57 14.89 5.67 -4.90
C VAL A 57 14.70 6.69 -3.77
N ALA A 58 15.51 6.58 -2.72
CA ALA A 58 15.41 7.47 -1.56
C ALA A 58 15.95 8.87 -1.86
N GLY A 59 15.24 9.89 -1.36
CA GLY A 59 15.62 11.30 -1.52
C GLY A 59 15.30 11.87 -2.90
N GLU A 60 15.40 13.20 -3.04
CA GLU A 60 15.17 13.89 -4.31
C GLU A 60 16.32 13.66 -5.30
N LYS A 61 17.53 13.41 -4.79
CA LYS A 61 18.71 13.10 -5.60
C LYS A 61 18.68 11.63 -5.99
N GLY A 62 18.17 11.34 -7.17
CA GLY A 62 18.14 9.98 -7.74
C GLY A 62 16.74 9.40 -7.93
N TYR A 63 15.69 10.13 -7.54
CA TYR A 63 14.32 9.77 -7.93
C TYR A 63 14.19 9.75 -9.46
N ASP A 64 13.80 8.61 -10.00
CA ASP A 64 13.74 8.32 -11.44
C ASP A 64 12.32 8.46 -12.02
N GLY A 65 11.35 8.95 -11.22
CA GLY A 65 9.96 9.04 -11.64
C GLY A 65 9.25 7.69 -11.67
N LYS A 66 9.79 6.64 -11.00
CA LYS A 66 9.22 5.29 -11.03
C LYS A 66 8.90 4.76 -9.64
N LEU A 67 7.91 3.87 -9.61
CA LEU A 67 7.53 3.10 -8.44
C LEU A 67 7.66 1.62 -8.74
N TYR A 68 8.47 0.92 -7.96
CA TYR A 68 8.76 -0.50 -8.08
C TYR A 68 7.87 -1.26 -7.11
N ILE A 69 7.05 -2.18 -7.61
CA ILE A 69 5.95 -2.78 -6.86
C ILE A 69 6.11 -4.30 -6.90
N ALA A 70 6.03 -4.95 -5.75
CA ALA A 70 5.89 -6.40 -5.64
C ALA A 70 4.54 -6.74 -5.01
N SER A 71 3.80 -7.66 -5.62
CA SER A 71 2.42 -8.01 -5.24
C SER A 71 2.20 -9.52 -5.23
N GLY A 72 1.17 -9.99 -4.53
CA GLY A 72 0.82 -11.40 -4.39
C GLY A 72 1.70 -12.18 -3.39
N GLU A 73 2.51 -11.47 -2.61
CA GLU A 73 3.50 -12.07 -1.74
C GLU A 73 2.86 -12.66 -0.47
N PRO A 74 3.39 -13.76 0.07
CA PRO A 74 2.81 -14.42 1.24
C PRO A 74 3.06 -13.66 2.55
N THR A 75 4.02 -12.74 2.57
CA THR A 75 4.36 -11.93 3.75
C THR A 75 4.70 -10.50 3.35
N PHE A 76 4.47 -9.55 4.27
CA PHE A 76 4.90 -8.17 4.09
C PHE A 76 6.39 -8.06 3.81
N ARG A 77 7.23 -8.81 4.55
CA ARG A 77 8.68 -8.79 4.38
C ARG A 77 9.10 -9.23 2.97
N SER A 78 8.49 -10.30 2.45
CA SER A 78 8.74 -10.75 1.07
C SER A 78 8.38 -9.68 0.04
N ALA A 79 7.24 -9.00 0.22
CA ALA A 79 6.85 -7.88 -0.65
C ALA A 79 7.83 -6.71 -0.58
N ALA A 80 8.18 -6.27 0.63
CA ALA A 80 9.08 -5.15 0.85
C ALA A 80 10.47 -5.42 0.26
N ASP A 81 11.05 -6.59 0.58
CA ASP A 81 12.38 -6.98 0.10
C ASP A 81 12.41 -7.04 -1.43
N LYS A 82 11.37 -7.63 -2.06
CA LYS A 82 11.28 -7.69 -3.53
C LYS A 82 11.10 -6.32 -4.19
N ALA A 83 10.28 -5.43 -3.62
CA ALA A 83 10.08 -4.08 -4.16
C ALA A 83 11.38 -3.25 -4.06
N ILE A 84 12.06 -3.30 -2.91
CA ILE A 84 13.35 -2.61 -2.70
C ILE A 84 14.42 -3.18 -3.64
N MET A 85 14.54 -4.51 -3.71
CA MET A 85 15.50 -5.16 -4.60
C MET A 85 15.22 -4.81 -6.07
N ALA A 86 13.96 -4.75 -6.49
CA ALA A 86 13.59 -4.33 -7.84
C ALA A 86 14.08 -2.91 -8.16
N CYS A 87 13.89 -1.98 -7.21
CA CYS A 87 14.37 -0.62 -7.33
C CYS A 87 15.90 -0.55 -7.40
N GLN A 88 16.60 -1.26 -6.51
CA GLN A 88 18.07 -1.27 -6.46
C GLN A 88 18.67 -1.85 -7.74
N VAL A 89 18.11 -2.95 -8.25
CA VAL A 89 18.57 -3.59 -9.48
C VAL A 89 18.32 -2.69 -10.70
N ALA A 90 17.17 -2.03 -10.77
CA ALA A 90 16.82 -1.19 -11.91
C ALA A 90 17.62 0.11 -11.98
N THR A 91 17.96 0.69 -10.83
CA THR A 91 18.56 2.03 -10.74
C THR A 91 20.05 2.03 -10.43
N GLY A 92 20.58 0.91 -9.92
CA GLY A 92 21.93 0.86 -9.34
C GLY A 92 22.08 1.73 -8.08
N ALA A 93 20.99 2.29 -7.55
CA ALA A 93 21.03 3.18 -6.41
C ALA A 93 21.33 2.40 -5.11
N PRO A 94 22.16 2.95 -4.21
CA PRO A 94 22.47 2.31 -2.93
C PRO A 94 21.26 2.30 -1.99
N GLU A 95 20.37 3.29 -2.09
CA GLU A 95 19.24 3.47 -1.17
C GLU A 95 17.91 3.56 -1.92
N CYS A 96 17.11 2.49 -1.81
CA CYS A 96 15.70 2.50 -2.16
C CYS A 96 14.88 2.38 -0.87
N THR A 97 13.81 3.16 -0.77
CA THR A 97 12.95 3.19 0.42
C THR A 97 11.56 2.70 0.11
N LEU A 98 10.95 2.03 1.09
CA LEU A 98 9.56 1.63 1.03
C LEU A 98 8.65 2.86 1.16
N ILE A 99 7.63 2.93 0.32
CA ILE A 99 6.68 4.06 0.24
C ILE A 99 5.33 3.70 0.81
N ASP A 100 4.78 2.58 0.36
CA ASP A 100 3.51 2.09 0.89
C ASP A 100 3.43 0.58 0.76
N TYR A 101 2.52 -0.01 1.53
CA TYR A 101 2.24 -1.43 1.51
C TYR A 101 0.84 -1.73 2.04
N THR A 102 0.29 -2.84 1.57
CA THR A 102 -1.03 -3.31 2.00
C THR A 102 -1.12 -4.83 1.99
N ALA A 103 -2.08 -5.36 2.75
CA ALA A 103 -2.43 -6.77 2.74
C ALA A 103 -3.87 -6.88 2.23
N ASP A 104 -4.09 -7.61 1.13
CA ASP A 104 -5.35 -7.71 0.40
C ASP A 104 -5.99 -6.36 0.01
N GLY A 105 -5.21 -5.29 -0.08
CA GLY A 105 -5.69 -3.98 -0.48
C GLY A 105 -5.31 -3.61 -1.91
N ILE A 106 -5.65 -2.37 -2.27
CA ILE A 106 -5.30 -1.72 -3.52
C ILE A 106 -4.26 -0.64 -3.23
N LEU A 107 -3.17 -0.62 -3.99
CA LEU A 107 -2.29 0.53 -4.12
C LEU A 107 -2.74 1.35 -5.33
N LEU A 108 -3.05 2.62 -5.12
CA LEU A 108 -3.39 3.57 -6.18
C LEU A 108 -2.24 4.56 -6.34
N THR A 109 -1.75 4.70 -7.57
CA THR A 109 -0.81 5.75 -7.95
C THR A 109 -1.56 6.96 -8.48
N PHE A 110 -1.03 8.15 -8.21
CA PHE A 110 -1.57 9.41 -8.67
C PHE A 110 -0.46 10.44 -8.83
N ARG A 111 -0.67 11.43 -9.68
CA ARG A 111 0.15 12.62 -9.78
C ARG A 111 -0.63 13.83 -9.30
N SER A 112 0.07 14.75 -8.66
CA SER A 112 -0.41 16.10 -8.41
C SER A 112 0.57 17.13 -8.96
N ASP A 113 0.14 18.38 -9.08
CA ASP A 113 1.02 19.48 -9.50
C ASP A 113 2.22 19.69 -8.55
N ALA A 114 2.16 19.13 -7.33
CA ALA A 114 3.21 19.22 -6.34
C ALA A 114 4.14 18.00 -6.30
N ASN A 115 3.60 16.79 -6.41
CA ASN A 115 4.34 15.54 -6.22
C ASN A 115 3.65 14.34 -6.90
N ASP A 116 4.46 13.33 -7.21
CA ASP A 116 4.00 11.96 -7.44
C ASP A 116 3.62 11.30 -6.12
N GLY A 117 2.63 10.40 -6.17
CA GLY A 117 2.10 9.79 -4.98
C GLY A 117 1.59 8.37 -5.21
N ALA A 118 1.74 7.57 -4.17
CA ALA A 118 1.03 6.32 -3.99
C ALA A 118 0.29 6.37 -2.65
N LEU A 119 -0.85 5.69 -2.60
CA LEU A 119 -1.52 5.40 -1.34
C LEU A 119 -2.20 4.04 -1.41
N VAL A 120 -2.42 3.44 -0.25
CA VAL A 120 -3.14 2.18 -0.13
C VAL A 120 -4.49 2.32 0.53
N GLU A 121 -5.47 1.58 0.03
CA GLU A 121 -6.79 1.43 0.62
C GLU A 121 -7.30 0.00 0.49
N THR A 122 -8.39 -0.35 1.19
CA THR A 122 -8.94 -1.73 1.15
C THR A 122 -9.66 -2.05 -0.15
N THR A 123 -10.15 -1.02 -0.86
CA THR A 123 -10.87 -1.17 -2.13
C THR A 123 -10.47 -0.08 -3.11
N ALA A 124 -10.66 -0.36 -4.41
CA ALA A 124 -10.42 0.58 -5.50
C ALA A 124 -11.18 1.91 -5.30
N ALA A 125 -12.46 1.84 -4.95
CA ALA A 125 -13.30 3.01 -4.73
C ALA A 125 -12.82 3.86 -3.54
N ARG A 126 -12.38 3.21 -2.44
CA ARG A 126 -11.80 3.92 -1.30
C ARG A 126 -10.47 4.58 -1.67
N ALA A 127 -9.62 3.89 -2.43
CA ALA A 127 -8.35 4.45 -2.88
C ALA A 127 -8.56 5.73 -3.71
N ILE A 128 -9.50 5.70 -4.67
CA ILE A 128 -9.87 6.85 -5.49
C ILE A 128 -10.35 8.01 -4.61
N LYS A 129 -11.27 7.74 -3.68
CA LYS A 129 -11.82 8.75 -2.78
C LYS A 129 -10.73 9.35 -1.87
N ALA A 130 -9.81 8.53 -1.38
CA ALA A 130 -8.70 8.97 -0.54
C ALA A 130 -7.71 9.85 -1.34
N ALA A 131 -7.36 9.49 -2.57
CA ALA A 131 -6.45 10.26 -3.41
C ALA A 131 -7.04 11.62 -3.77
N GLN A 132 -8.28 11.63 -4.27
CA GLN A 132 -9.00 12.87 -4.57
C GLN A 132 -9.14 13.76 -3.32
N GLY A 133 -9.43 13.15 -2.17
CA GLY A 133 -9.53 13.83 -0.90
C GLY A 133 -8.22 14.47 -0.44
N ARG A 134 -7.10 13.75 -0.58
CA ARG A 134 -5.75 14.25 -0.29
C ARG A 134 -5.39 15.43 -1.20
N CYS A 135 -5.60 15.30 -2.50
CA CYS A 135 -5.37 16.37 -3.46
C CYS A 135 -6.24 17.61 -3.18
N LYS A 136 -7.53 17.41 -2.89
CA LYS A 136 -8.45 18.50 -2.52
C LYS A 136 -7.99 19.23 -1.26
N LYS A 137 -7.56 18.51 -0.22
CA LYS A 137 -7.03 19.11 1.01
C LYS A 137 -5.75 19.92 0.75
N ALA A 138 -4.89 19.43 -0.15
CA ALA A 138 -3.67 20.12 -0.56
C ALA A 138 -3.91 21.25 -1.61
N LYS A 139 -5.14 21.43 -2.09
CA LYS A 139 -5.51 22.43 -3.12
C LYS A 139 -4.70 22.28 -4.42
N VAL A 140 -4.40 21.04 -4.81
CA VAL A 140 -3.67 20.70 -6.06
C VAL A 140 -4.55 19.88 -6.99
N ARG A 141 -4.26 19.91 -8.30
CA ARG A 141 -4.93 18.99 -9.24
C ARG A 141 -4.48 17.56 -8.97
N CYS A 142 -5.38 16.62 -9.24
CA CYS A 142 -5.15 15.19 -9.02
C CYS A 142 -5.36 14.45 -10.33
N THR A 143 -4.33 13.78 -10.82
CA THR A 143 -4.41 12.86 -11.95
C THR A 143 -4.22 11.46 -11.40
N LEU A 144 -5.32 10.72 -11.27
CA LEU A 144 -5.27 9.32 -10.86
C LEU A 144 -4.64 8.49 -11.98
N GLN A 145 -3.83 7.50 -11.62
CA GLN A 145 -3.14 6.65 -12.57
C GLN A 145 -3.52 5.18 -12.34
N ALA A 146 -2.55 4.31 -12.04
CA ALA A 146 -2.72 2.87 -12.01
C ALA A 146 -3.17 2.37 -10.63
N GLN A 147 -3.83 1.21 -10.64
CA GLN A 147 -4.22 0.49 -9.43
C GLN A 147 -3.60 -0.90 -9.45
N PHE A 148 -2.98 -1.27 -8.33
CA PHE A 148 -2.36 -2.57 -8.13
C PHE A 148 -3.04 -3.28 -6.98
N ASP A 149 -3.55 -4.48 -7.25
CA ASP A 149 -4.25 -5.31 -6.28
C ASP A 149 -3.26 -6.28 -5.64
N ALA A 150 -3.16 -6.25 -4.31
CA ALA A 150 -2.26 -7.11 -3.55
C ALA A 150 -2.49 -8.61 -3.78
N ARG A 151 -3.68 -8.98 -4.25
CA ARG A 151 -4.08 -10.36 -4.53
C ARG A 151 -3.62 -10.83 -5.91
N LYS A 152 -3.24 -9.91 -6.80
CA LYS A 152 -2.68 -10.23 -8.12
C LYS A 152 -1.16 -10.29 -8.01
N ALA A 153 -0.62 -11.51 -8.12
CA ALA A 153 0.81 -11.73 -8.06
C ALA A 153 1.53 -11.10 -9.26
N GLY A 154 2.67 -10.46 -8.98
CA GLY A 154 3.49 -9.86 -10.01
C GLY A 154 4.50 -8.86 -9.45
N GLN A 155 5.42 -8.50 -10.33
CA GLN A 155 6.42 -7.47 -10.09
C GLN A 155 6.23 -6.41 -11.17
N PHE A 156 5.93 -5.18 -10.76
CA PHE A 156 5.49 -4.11 -11.66
C PHE A 156 6.39 -2.90 -11.49
N VAL A 157 6.49 -2.11 -12.56
CA VAL A 157 7.10 -0.78 -12.52
C VAL A 157 6.06 0.20 -13.02
N HIS A 158 5.69 1.16 -12.17
CA HIS A 158 4.81 2.26 -12.56
C HIS A 158 5.64 3.50 -12.83
N GLU A 159 5.53 4.06 -14.03
CA GLU A 159 6.16 5.34 -14.37
C GLU A 159 5.18 6.49 -14.16
N PHE A 160 5.58 7.54 -13.44
CA PHE A 160 4.79 8.74 -13.27
C PHE A 160 4.95 9.71 -14.46
N SER A 161 4.99 9.22 -15.70
CA SER A 161 4.98 10.06 -16.91
C SER A 161 3.55 10.48 -17.30
N PRO A 162 3.34 11.63 -17.98
CA PRO A 162 2.02 12.00 -18.50
C PRO A 162 1.61 11.00 -19.59
N GLY A 163 0.64 10.13 -19.29
CA GLY A 163 0.08 9.18 -20.26
C GLY A 163 0.42 7.69 -20.06
N SER A 164 1.16 7.33 -19.00
CA SER A 164 1.38 5.91 -18.65
C SER A 164 0.08 5.27 -18.12
N GLN A 165 -0.61 4.51 -18.99
CA GLN A 165 -1.57 3.51 -18.55
C GLN A 165 -0.83 2.21 -18.22
N PRO A 166 -1.28 1.44 -17.21
CA PRO A 166 -0.68 0.16 -16.90
C PRO A 166 -0.84 -0.79 -18.09
N GLN A 167 0.27 -1.39 -18.55
CA GLN A 167 0.24 -2.60 -19.37
C GLN A 167 0.01 -3.82 -18.48
#